data_AF-A0A7J6ND70-F1
#
_entry.id   AF-A0A7J6ND70-F1
#
_cell.length_a   1.000
_cell.length_b   1.000
_cell.length_c   1.000
_cell.angle_alpha   90.00
_cell.angle_beta   90.00
_cell.angle_gamma   90.00
#
_symmetry.space_group_name_H-M   'P 1'
#
loop_
_entity.id
_entity.type
_entity.pdbx_description
1 polymer ?
#
loop_
_entity_poly.entity_id
_entity_poly.type
_entity_poly.pdbx_seq_one_letter_code
_entity_poly.pdbx_strand_id
1 'polypeptide(L)'
;MIFSKQEGHISKATLDASLFAKLALFFIIQTFFVSAIAGSLFTSLQQLADNPAATIRDILATNLPQQANFFIAFVFVQVGLGLALEIIRLVPYIISVIRSFTGPNLTEKERNTSWLGLSPLSVPATLDLPKLLSDVMLFFMILFVYSVLSPIVSLVMLFAFLSMSIIYTHQYVYVYDPSNDTGGQMWTRAMRYVLFCVVVAQFTIIAVIGIKEGKIVAPLMAPLFIITILFWIYLEQQHFTVAQHLPSHTAALIDDVYDDNNTHTTPSSWKGSYMQEALKVPLLLPSNSDDEKSPSRDDDAEGCGGGVRKDSKISKLSTPRTEDVP
;
A
#
# COMPACT_ATOMS: atom_id res chain seq x y z
N MET A 1 -2.41 12.36 -1.75
CA MET A 1 -2.94 11.79 -3.00
C MET A 1 -2.91 12.77 -4.17
N ILE A 2 -3.42 14.02 -4.02
CA ILE A 2 -3.51 15.01 -5.12
C ILE A 2 -2.16 15.28 -5.79
N PHE A 3 -1.13 15.62 -5.01
CA PHE A 3 0.22 15.87 -5.55
C PHE A 3 0.79 14.65 -6.29
N SER A 4 0.59 13.45 -5.77
CA SER A 4 1.04 12.22 -6.46
C SER A 4 0.29 11.99 -7.78
N LYS A 5 -1.00 12.35 -7.87
CA LYS A 5 -1.76 12.27 -9.13
C LYS A 5 -1.26 13.28 -10.16
N GLN A 6 -0.88 14.48 -9.73
CA GLN A 6 -0.37 15.54 -10.62
C GLN A 6 0.97 15.19 -11.27
N GLU A 7 1.75 14.29 -10.67
CA GLU A 7 3.02 13.81 -11.24
C GLU A 7 2.86 12.89 -12.45
N GLY A 8 1.65 12.39 -12.73
CA GLY A 8 1.38 11.61 -13.95
C GLY A 8 1.99 10.21 -13.95
N HIS A 9 1.91 9.46 -12.84
CA HIS A 9 2.33 8.05 -12.80
C HIS A 9 1.49 7.18 -13.74
N ILE A 10 2.14 6.27 -14.48
CA ILE A 10 1.51 5.40 -15.50
C ILE A 10 0.58 4.35 -14.87
N SER A 11 0.93 3.86 -13.68
CA SER A 11 0.18 2.81 -12.96
C SER A 11 -0.21 3.25 -11.55
N LYS A 12 -1.37 2.77 -11.08
CA LYS A 12 -1.82 2.96 -9.70
C LYS A 12 -0.81 2.39 -8.70
N ALA A 13 -0.19 1.25 -8.99
CA ALA A 13 0.82 0.63 -8.12
C ALA A 13 2.01 1.57 -7.89
N THR A 14 2.52 2.19 -8.97
CA THR A 14 3.61 3.16 -8.90
C THR A 14 3.20 4.43 -8.16
N LEU A 15 1.97 4.90 -8.38
CA LEU A 15 1.39 6.06 -7.68
C LEU A 15 1.32 5.81 -6.17
N ASP A 16 0.80 4.65 -5.76
CA ASP A 16 0.63 4.25 -4.37
C ASP A 16 1.99 4.10 -3.68
N ALA A 17 2.95 3.50 -4.37
CA ALA A 17 4.32 3.36 -3.89
C ALA A 17 5.06 4.71 -3.79
N SER A 18 4.74 5.69 -4.65
CA SER A 18 5.27 7.07 -4.57
C SER A 18 4.62 7.86 -3.43
N LEU A 19 3.32 7.66 -3.24
CA LEU A 19 2.55 8.24 -2.16
C LEU A 19 3.08 7.76 -0.80
N PHE A 20 3.32 6.45 -0.65
CA PHE A 20 3.94 5.84 0.53
C PHE A 20 5.26 6.52 0.88
N ALA A 21 6.18 6.63 -0.08
CA ALA A 21 7.50 7.20 0.14
C ALA A 21 7.43 8.64 0.69
N LYS A 22 6.56 9.47 0.12
CA LYS A 22 6.38 10.86 0.55
C LYS A 22 5.72 10.98 1.91
N LEU A 23 4.68 10.18 2.17
CA LEU A 23 3.98 10.19 3.46
C LEU A 23 4.89 9.67 4.58
N ALA A 24 5.64 8.60 4.35
CA ALA A 24 6.59 8.06 5.32
C ALA A 24 7.65 9.11 5.69
N LEU A 25 8.26 9.78 4.70
CA LEU A 25 9.21 10.87 4.96
C LEU A 25 8.55 12.04 5.70
N PHE A 26 7.35 12.43 5.30
CA PHE A 26 6.62 13.50 5.95
C PHE A 26 6.33 13.17 7.42
N PHE A 27 5.83 11.97 7.74
CA PHE A 27 5.57 11.56 9.12
C PHE A 27 6.85 11.45 9.95
N ILE A 28 7.94 10.94 9.39
CA ILE A 28 9.23 10.91 10.09
C ILE A 28 9.69 12.35 10.42
N ILE A 29 9.66 13.26 9.46
CA ILE A 29 10.11 14.64 9.70
C ILE A 29 9.16 15.35 10.67
N GLN A 30 7.86 15.30 10.41
CA GLN A 30 6.84 16.05 11.15
C GLN A 30 6.57 15.48 12.54
N THR A 31 6.47 14.17 12.69
CA THR A 31 6.06 13.56 13.96
C THR A 31 7.26 13.24 14.84
N PHE A 32 8.42 12.91 14.27
CA PHE A 32 9.60 12.54 15.06
C PHE A 32 10.58 13.71 15.22
N PHE A 33 11.07 14.32 14.13
CA PHE A 33 12.07 15.39 14.24
C PHE A 33 11.49 16.71 14.74
N VAL A 34 10.33 17.13 14.22
CA VAL A 34 9.71 18.38 14.65
C VAL A 34 9.23 18.29 16.09
N SER A 35 8.69 17.15 16.55
CA SER A 35 8.33 16.99 17.97
C SER A 35 9.56 17.08 18.87
N ALA A 36 10.67 16.44 18.47
CA ALA A 36 11.92 16.44 19.21
C ALA A 36 12.49 17.84 19.42
N ILE A 37 12.28 18.73 18.44
CA ILE A 37 12.73 20.13 18.49
C ILE A 37 11.70 21.02 19.23
N ALA A 38 10.41 20.84 18.95
CA ALA A 38 9.34 21.74 19.42
C ALA A 38 9.22 21.80 20.95
N GLY A 39 9.52 20.70 21.66
CA GLY A 39 9.38 20.59 23.12
C GLY A 39 10.15 21.65 23.90
N SER A 40 11.27 22.15 23.38
CA SER A 40 12.07 23.21 24.03
C SER A 40 12.43 24.37 23.10
N LEU A 41 11.94 24.38 21.86
CA LEU A 41 12.20 25.50 20.95
C LEU A 41 11.63 26.81 21.53
N PHE A 42 10.42 26.76 22.10
CA PHE A 42 9.75 27.93 22.66
C PHE A 42 10.44 28.50 23.90
N THR A 43 11.09 27.66 24.70
CA THR A 43 11.81 28.09 25.91
C THR A 43 13.20 28.62 25.62
N SER A 44 13.82 28.21 24.51
CA SER A 44 15.17 28.61 24.09
C SER A 44 15.20 29.59 22.90
N LEU A 45 14.08 30.27 22.59
CA LEU A 45 13.99 31.22 21.46
C LEU A 45 15.07 32.32 21.50
N GLN A 46 15.39 32.84 22.69
CA GLN A 46 16.43 33.86 22.85
C GLN A 46 17.82 33.30 22.57
N GLN A 47 18.10 32.05 22.97
CA GLN A 47 19.38 31.38 22.74
C GLN A 47 19.55 30.94 21.28
N LEU A 48 18.45 30.68 20.58
CA LEU A 48 18.43 30.31 19.17
C LEU A 48 18.85 31.46 18.25
N ALA A 49 18.60 32.70 18.66
CA ALA A 49 18.98 33.90 17.91
C ALA A 49 20.50 34.11 17.88
N ASP A 50 21.20 33.71 18.94
CA ASP A 50 22.65 33.93 19.06
C ASP A 50 23.47 32.80 18.40
N ASN A 51 23.10 31.53 18.57
CA ASN A 51 23.82 30.38 18.00
C ASN A 51 22.90 29.20 17.63
N PRO A 52 22.19 29.24 16.48
CA PRO A 52 21.15 28.29 16.17
C PRO A 52 21.66 26.84 16.07
N ALA A 53 22.83 26.62 15.46
CA ALA A 53 23.34 25.28 15.20
C ALA A 53 23.78 24.54 16.48
N ALA A 54 24.37 25.23 17.46
CA ALA A 54 24.79 24.62 18.71
C ALA A 54 23.57 24.33 19.60
N THR A 55 22.68 25.30 19.74
CA THR A 55 21.46 25.18 20.56
C THR A 55 20.55 24.06 20.07
N ILE A 56 20.37 23.90 18.75
CA ILE A 56 19.57 22.79 18.19
C ILE A 56 20.16 21.42 18.54
N ARG A 57 21.49 21.28 18.51
CA ARG A 57 22.16 20.01 18.85
C ARG A 57 21.97 19.64 20.31
N ASP A 58 22.13 20.61 21.21
CA ASP A 58 21.95 20.41 22.65
C ASP A 58 20.50 20.13 23.02
N ILE A 59 19.57 20.87 22.41
CA ILE A 59 18.12 20.62 22.52
C ILE A 59 17.79 19.20 22.08
N LEU A 60 18.28 18.77 20.93
CA LEU A 60 17.97 17.46 20.39
C LEU A 60 18.49 16.33 21.30
N ALA A 61 19.72 16.46 21.83
CA ALA A 61 20.33 15.46 22.69
C ALA A 61 19.66 15.32 24.07
N THR A 62 19.11 16.42 24.59
CA THR A 62 18.45 16.44 25.91
C THR A 62 16.98 16.07 25.83
N ASN A 63 16.27 16.56 24.82
CA ASN A 63 14.83 16.34 24.67
C ASN A 63 14.48 14.97 24.09
N LEU A 64 15.28 14.41 23.18
CA LEU A 64 14.95 13.10 22.58
C LEU A 64 14.69 12.02 23.65
N PRO A 65 15.56 11.81 24.66
CA PRO A 65 15.29 10.84 25.72
C PRO A 65 14.09 11.22 26.61
N GLN A 66 13.89 12.51 26.89
CA GLN A 66 12.78 12.98 27.73
C GLN A 66 11.41 12.78 27.06
N GLN A 67 11.36 12.80 25.73
CA GLN A 67 10.14 12.58 24.96
C GLN A 67 9.71 11.11 24.83
N ALA A 68 10.43 10.16 25.43
CA ALA A 68 10.04 8.75 25.38
C ALA A 68 8.59 8.52 25.87
N ASN A 69 8.19 9.20 26.95
CA ASN A 69 6.82 9.11 27.49
C ASN A 69 5.76 9.65 26.52
N PHE A 70 6.09 10.73 25.78
CA PHE A 70 5.22 11.25 24.74
C PHE A 70 5.01 10.22 23.63
N PHE A 71 6.07 9.58 23.15
CA PHE A 71 5.96 8.56 22.10
C PHE A 71 5.23 7.30 22.58
N ILE A 72 5.38 6.92 23.85
CA ILE A 72 4.57 5.83 24.45
C ILE A 72 3.08 6.19 24.39
N ALA A 73 2.70 7.37 24.87
CA ALA A 73 1.31 7.83 24.83
C ALA A 73 0.79 7.94 23.39
N PHE A 74 1.61 8.47 22.48
CA PHE A 74 1.30 8.57 21.05
C PHE A 74 0.99 7.19 20.45
N VAL A 75 1.82 6.18 20.70
CA VAL A 75 1.60 4.81 20.21
C VAL A 75 0.33 4.22 20.81
N PHE A 76 0.08 4.41 22.11
CA PHE A 76 -1.16 3.95 22.75
C PHE A 76 -2.41 4.56 22.12
N VAL A 77 -2.40 5.86 21.82
CA VAL A 77 -3.53 6.53 21.16
C VAL A 77 -3.66 6.04 19.72
N GLN A 78 -2.58 6.03 18.95
CA GLN A 78 -2.63 5.67 17.53
C GLN A 78 -3.05 4.21 17.32
N VAL A 79 -2.52 3.30 18.13
CA VAL A 79 -2.82 1.86 18.03
C VAL A 79 -4.14 1.55 18.72
N GLY A 80 -4.36 2.03 19.94
CA GLY A 80 -5.58 1.75 20.70
C GLY A 80 -6.81 2.35 20.04
N LEU A 81 -6.83 3.68 19.85
CA LEU A 81 -7.96 4.36 19.22
C LEU A 81 -8.03 4.06 17.72
N GLY A 82 -6.90 4.07 17.02
CA GLY A 82 -6.88 3.82 15.57
C GLY A 82 -7.39 2.43 15.21
N LEU A 83 -6.95 1.38 15.90
CA LEU A 83 -7.45 0.03 15.64
C LEU A 83 -8.90 -0.15 16.08
N ALA A 84 -9.33 0.45 17.19
CA ALA A 84 -10.72 0.40 17.61
C ALA A 84 -11.65 1.04 16.56
N LEU A 85 -11.26 2.20 16.01
CA LEU A 85 -12.00 2.88 14.95
C LEU A 85 -11.99 2.10 13.63
N GLU A 86 -10.89 1.41 13.32
CA GLU A 86 -10.76 0.58 12.12
C GLU A 86 -11.64 -0.67 12.21
N ILE A 87 -11.69 -1.36 13.36
CA ILE A 87 -12.56 -2.54 13.57
C ILE A 87 -14.03 -2.16 13.42
N ILE A 88 -14.45 -1.04 13.99
CA ILE A 88 -15.83 -0.55 13.89
C ILE A 88 -16.13 -0.08 12.47
N ARG A 89 -15.09 0.20 11.65
CA ARG A 89 -15.21 0.82 10.33
C ARG A 89 -16.07 2.08 10.39
N LEU A 90 -15.72 3.01 11.28
CA LEU A 90 -16.56 4.16 11.60
C LEU A 90 -16.90 5.01 10.36
N VAL A 91 -15.92 5.23 9.47
CA VAL A 91 -16.11 6.06 8.27
C VAL A 91 -17.15 5.47 7.30
N PRO A 92 -17.01 4.23 6.79
CA PRO A 92 -18.03 3.66 5.91
C PRO A 92 -19.36 3.42 6.62
N TYR A 93 -19.37 3.20 7.95
CA TYR A 93 -20.61 3.14 8.72
C TYR A 93 -21.38 4.47 8.66
N ILE A 94 -20.73 5.60 8.94
CA ILE A 94 -21.35 6.93 8.86
C ILE A 94 -21.86 7.22 7.44
N ILE A 95 -21.05 6.92 6.41
CA ILE A 95 -21.43 7.11 5.01
C ILE A 95 -22.67 6.28 4.67
N SER A 96 -22.74 5.02 5.14
CA SER A 96 -23.90 4.16 4.93
C SER A 96 -25.17 4.67 5.62
N VAL A 97 -25.04 5.27 6.81
CA VAL A 97 -26.18 5.87 7.53
C VAL A 97 -26.70 7.11 6.77
N ILE A 98 -25.80 8.00 6.34
CA ILE A 98 -26.16 9.19 5.55
C ILE A 98 -26.85 8.77 4.24
N ARG A 99 -26.29 7.75 3.57
CA ARG A 99 -26.88 7.18 2.35
C ARG A 99 -28.30 6.66 2.60
N SER A 100 -28.51 5.95 3.70
CA SER A 100 -29.83 5.40 4.04
C SER A 100 -30.87 6.51 4.27
N PHE A 101 -30.45 7.69 4.72
CA PHE A 101 -31.33 8.83 4.97
C PHE A 101 -31.60 9.66 3.70
N THR A 102 -30.63 9.78 2.80
CA THR A 102 -30.70 10.69 1.64
C THR A 102 -30.97 10.00 0.30
N GLY A 103 -30.68 8.70 0.17
CA GLY A 103 -30.72 7.98 -1.10
C GLY A 103 -32.08 7.38 -1.48
N PRO A 104 -32.41 7.29 -2.78
CA PRO A 104 -33.57 6.54 -3.26
C PRO A 104 -33.40 5.04 -2.97
N ASN A 105 -34.32 4.46 -2.19
CA ASN A 105 -34.26 3.07 -1.70
C ASN A 105 -35.18 2.10 -2.48
N LEU A 106 -35.53 2.44 -3.73
CA LEU A 106 -36.61 1.77 -4.47
C LEU A 106 -36.24 0.36 -4.96
N THR A 107 -35.00 0.11 -5.38
CA THR A 107 -34.57 -1.20 -5.92
C THR A 107 -33.38 -1.78 -5.13
N GLU A 108 -33.33 -3.11 -4.94
CA GLU A 108 -32.20 -3.79 -4.27
C GLU A 108 -30.85 -3.54 -4.98
N LYS A 109 -30.86 -3.46 -6.32
CA LYS A 109 -29.67 -3.07 -7.10
C LYS A 109 -29.24 -1.64 -6.79
N GLU A 110 -30.16 -0.69 -6.78
CA GLU A 110 -29.86 0.72 -6.47
C GLU A 110 -29.36 0.90 -5.03
N ARG A 111 -29.89 0.10 -4.09
CA ARG A 111 -29.44 0.08 -2.70
C ARG A 111 -27.99 -0.38 -2.55
N ASN A 112 -27.51 -1.23 -3.44
CA ASN A 112 -26.14 -1.75 -3.45
C ASN A 112 -25.18 -0.97 -4.36
N THR A 113 -25.64 -0.05 -5.20
CA THR A 113 -24.78 0.77 -6.08
C THR A 113 -24.42 2.10 -5.44
N SER A 114 -23.14 2.49 -5.41
CA SER A 114 -22.71 3.81 -4.95
C SER A 114 -23.46 4.95 -5.64
N TRP A 115 -23.99 5.89 -4.86
CA TRP A 115 -24.75 7.04 -5.38
C TRP A 115 -24.08 8.33 -4.90
N LEU A 116 -23.62 9.16 -5.83
CA LEU A 116 -22.98 10.46 -5.55
C LEU A 116 -21.80 10.36 -4.55
N GLY A 117 -21.02 9.27 -4.61
CA GLY A 117 -19.90 9.02 -3.69
C GLY A 117 -20.28 8.42 -2.33
N LEU A 118 -21.57 8.23 -2.05
CA LEU A 118 -22.06 7.52 -0.87
C LEU A 118 -22.13 6.02 -1.19
N SER A 119 -21.25 5.23 -0.60
CA SER A 119 -21.24 3.77 -0.76
C SER A 119 -22.02 3.08 0.36
N PRO A 120 -22.80 2.03 0.06
CA PRO A 120 -23.42 1.19 1.08
C PRO A 120 -22.38 0.30 1.74
N LEU A 121 -22.68 -0.19 2.95
CA LEU A 121 -21.79 -1.08 3.71
C LEU A 121 -21.51 -2.43 3.02
N SER A 122 -22.32 -2.79 2.02
CA SER A 122 -22.18 -3.99 1.19
C SER A 122 -21.05 -3.90 0.16
N VAL A 123 -20.55 -2.69 -0.16
CA VAL A 123 -19.39 -2.51 -1.03
C VAL A 123 -18.12 -2.72 -0.20
N PRO A 124 -17.20 -3.61 -0.63
CA PRO A 124 -15.97 -3.85 0.10
C PRO A 124 -15.13 -2.57 0.15
N ALA A 125 -14.46 -2.33 1.28
CA ALA A 125 -13.62 -1.15 1.42
C ALA A 125 -12.27 -1.40 0.74
N THR A 126 -11.75 -0.37 0.08
CA THR A 126 -10.35 -0.36 -0.38
C THR A 126 -9.46 0.05 0.78
N LEU A 127 -8.49 -0.79 1.13
CA LEU A 127 -7.48 -0.46 2.13
C LEU A 127 -6.49 0.56 1.54
N ASP A 128 -6.30 1.69 2.23
CA ASP A 128 -5.30 2.70 1.88
C ASP A 128 -3.90 2.23 2.28
N LEU A 129 -3.39 1.26 1.52
CA LEU A 129 -2.15 0.55 1.80
C LEU A 129 -0.93 1.48 1.99
N PRO A 130 -0.76 2.54 1.17
CA PRO A 130 0.32 3.50 1.36
C PRO A 130 0.29 4.24 2.70
N LYS A 131 -0.90 4.55 3.22
CA LYS A 131 -1.06 5.28 4.48
C LYS A 131 -0.72 4.38 5.65
N LEU A 132 -1.31 3.18 5.68
CA LEU A 132 -1.04 2.17 6.71
C LEU A 132 0.47 1.88 6.81
N LEU A 133 1.11 1.65 5.66
CA LEU A 133 2.54 1.35 5.64
C LEU A 133 3.38 2.54 6.12
N SER A 134 2.97 3.78 5.82
CA SER A 134 3.66 4.99 6.29
C SER A 134 3.60 5.14 7.81
N ASP A 135 2.44 4.84 8.42
CA ASP A 135 2.27 4.82 9.88
C ASP A 135 3.16 3.76 10.53
N VAL A 136 3.24 2.57 9.91
CA VAL A 136 4.12 1.48 10.36
C VAL A 136 5.61 1.88 10.24
N MET A 137 6.02 2.58 9.18
CA MET A 137 7.40 3.09 9.05
C MET A 137 7.75 4.09 10.16
N LEU A 138 6.80 4.93 10.57
CA LEU A 138 6.99 5.83 11.71
C LEU A 138 7.20 5.03 13.01
N PHE A 139 6.42 3.97 13.24
CA PHE A 139 6.62 3.08 14.40
C PHE A 139 7.98 2.38 14.37
N PHE A 140 8.46 1.93 13.20
CA PHE A 140 9.82 1.40 13.07
C PHE A 140 10.89 2.45 13.42
N MET A 141 10.74 3.69 12.97
CA MET A 141 11.65 4.78 13.33
C MET A 141 11.71 4.99 14.85
N ILE A 142 10.55 5.11 15.50
CA ILE A 142 10.44 5.28 16.95
C ILE A 142 11.05 4.05 17.65
N LEU A 143 10.74 2.84 17.20
CA LEU A 143 11.28 1.60 17.77
C LEU A 143 12.81 1.59 17.72
N PHE A 144 13.42 1.86 16.56
CA PHE A 144 14.87 1.79 16.43
C PHE A 144 15.59 2.86 17.27
N VAL A 145 15.10 4.09 17.28
CA VAL A 145 15.70 5.16 18.10
C VAL A 145 15.54 4.87 19.59
N TYR A 146 14.32 4.57 20.03
CA TYR A 146 14.02 4.41 21.45
C TYR A 146 14.38 3.04 22.00
N SER A 147 14.71 2.04 21.18
CA SER A 147 15.22 0.74 21.65
C SER A 147 16.44 0.89 22.57
N VAL A 148 17.33 1.83 22.26
CA VAL A 148 18.53 2.12 23.04
C VAL A 148 18.29 3.17 24.12
N LEU A 149 17.47 4.19 23.84
CA LEU A 149 17.23 5.29 24.79
C LEU A 149 16.30 4.90 25.95
N SER A 150 15.26 4.11 25.67
CA SER A 150 14.25 3.67 26.64
C SER A 150 13.67 2.31 26.26
N PRO A 151 14.18 1.20 26.83
CA PRO A 151 13.78 -0.16 26.42
C PRO A 151 12.29 -0.45 26.67
N ILE A 152 11.65 0.30 27.56
CA ILE A 152 10.20 0.20 27.81
C ILE A 152 9.39 0.48 26.53
N VAL A 153 9.86 1.40 25.68
CA VAL A 153 9.21 1.70 24.39
C VAL A 153 9.18 0.46 23.50
N SER A 154 10.24 -0.35 23.51
CA SER A 154 10.30 -1.59 22.73
C SER A 154 9.23 -2.60 23.14
N LEU A 155 8.93 -2.70 24.44
CA LEU A 155 7.86 -3.59 24.93
C LEU A 155 6.47 -3.09 24.52
N VAL A 156 6.25 -1.77 24.59
CA VAL A 156 5.00 -1.16 24.12
C VAL A 156 4.82 -1.36 22.62
N MET A 157 5.89 -1.19 21.84
CA MET A 157 5.88 -1.44 20.39
C MET A 157 5.61 -2.89 20.05
N LEU A 158 6.16 -3.85 20.80
CA LEU A 158 5.86 -5.27 20.63
C LEU A 158 4.35 -5.53 20.77
N PHE A 159 3.74 -5.02 21.85
CA PHE A 159 2.29 -5.13 22.05
C PHE A 159 1.49 -4.46 20.92
N ALA A 160 1.95 -3.30 20.46
CA ALA A 160 1.34 -2.60 19.33
C ALA A 160 1.39 -3.41 18.02
N PHE A 161 2.53 -3.99 17.67
CA PHE A 161 2.66 -4.80 16.47
C PHE A 161 1.84 -6.09 16.55
N LEU A 162 1.79 -6.75 17.72
CA LEU A 162 0.96 -7.94 17.91
C LEU A 162 -0.54 -7.63 17.74
N SER A 163 -1.02 -6.56 18.36
CA SER A 163 -2.42 -6.15 18.23
C SER A 163 -2.76 -5.75 16.79
N MET A 164 -1.90 -4.98 16.12
CA MET A 164 -2.04 -4.67 14.69
C MET A 164 -2.08 -5.94 13.84
N SER A 165 -1.18 -6.90 14.06
CA SER A 165 -1.10 -8.13 13.28
C SER A 165 -2.42 -8.92 13.35
N ILE A 166 -2.99 -9.10 14.54
CA ILE A 166 -4.24 -9.86 14.71
C ILE A 166 -5.40 -9.15 14.03
N ILE A 167 -5.51 -7.83 14.25
CA ILE A 167 -6.66 -7.04 13.79
C ILE A 167 -6.64 -6.87 12.27
N TYR A 168 -5.49 -6.52 11.69
CA TYR A 168 -5.39 -6.39 10.24
C TYR A 168 -5.54 -7.74 9.54
N THR A 169 -5.02 -8.84 10.09
CA THR A 169 -5.25 -10.18 9.50
C THR A 169 -6.75 -10.49 9.41
N HIS A 170 -7.51 -10.21 10.47
CA HIS A 170 -8.95 -10.38 10.45
C HIS A 170 -9.62 -9.50 9.38
N GLN A 171 -9.24 -8.22 9.29
CA GLN A 171 -9.84 -7.32 8.31
C GLN A 171 -9.47 -7.65 6.85
N TYR A 172 -8.25 -8.13 6.59
CA TYR A 172 -7.85 -8.59 5.26
C TYR A 172 -8.68 -9.78 4.78
N VAL A 173 -9.08 -10.68 5.68
CA VAL A 173 -9.90 -11.86 5.31
C VAL A 173 -11.37 -11.49 5.09
N TYR A 174 -11.93 -10.60 5.92
CA TYR A 174 -13.39 -10.40 5.96
C TYR A 174 -13.91 -9.08 5.38
N VAL A 175 -13.06 -8.06 5.21
CA VAL A 175 -13.52 -6.68 4.95
C VAL A 175 -12.97 -6.09 3.66
N TYR A 176 -11.68 -6.27 3.41
CA TYR A 176 -11.01 -5.59 2.31
C TYR A 176 -11.16 -6.35 0.99
N ASP A 177 -11.35 -5.59 -0.09
CA ASP A 177 -11.32 -6.15 -1.44
C ASP A 177 -9.87 -6.53 -1.80
N PRO A 178 -9.60 -7.71 -2.38
CA PRO A 178 -8.31 -7.99 -3.02
C PRO A 178 -8.01 -6.93 -4.08
N SER A 179 -7.27 -5.89 -3.70
CA SER A 179 -6.81 -4.84 -4.59
C SER A 179 -5.90 -5.42 -5.68
N ASN A 180 -5.84 -4.74 -6.82
CA ASN A 180 -4.94 -5.09 -7.93
C ASN A 180 -3.56 -5.54 -7.43
N ASP A 181 -3.12 -6.70 -7.89
CA ASP A 181 -1.81 -7.23 -7.57
C ASP A 181 -0.72 -6.26 -8.06
N THR A 182 0.12 -5.80 -7.14
CA THR A 182 1.23 -4.89 -7.41
C THR A 182 2.55 -5.62 -7.64
N GLY A 183 2.55 -6.96 -7.66
CA GLY A 183 3.73 -7.79 -7.87
C GLY A 183 4.80 -7.60 -6.80
N GLY A 184 4.40 -7.24 -5.57
CA GLY A 184 5.33 -6.98 -4.47
C GLY A 184 6.18 -5.70 -4.60
N GLN A 185 5.89 -4.81 -5.54
CA GLN A 185 6.66 -3.57 -5.73
C GLN A 185 6.66 -2.65 -4.50
N MET A 186 5.58 -2.68 -3.70
CA MET A 186 5.51 -1.87 -2.50
C MET A 186 6.39 -2.43 -1.37
N TRP A 187 6.57 -3.75 -1.31
CA TRP A 187 7.42 -4.43 -0.32
C TRP A 187 8.89 -4.04 -0.46
N THR A 188 9.41 -4.03 -1.68
CA THR A 188 10.81 -3.64 -1.94
C THR A 188 11.08 -2.20 -1.50
N ARG A 189 10.13 -1.28 -1.74
CA ARG A 189 10.23 0.11 -1.23
C ARG A 189 10.15 0.15 0.29
N ALA A 190 9.23 -0.58 0.91
CA ALA A 190 9.10 -0.62 2.36
C ALA A 190 10.41 -1.08 3.04
N MET A 191 11.04 -2.12 2.50
CA MET A 191 12.32 -2.63 3.03
C MET A 191 13.46 -1.62 2.93
N ARG A 192 13.56 -0.87 1.82
CA ARG A 192 14.50 0.25 1.71
C ARG A 192 14.25 1.32 2.78
N TYR A 193 12.98 1.59 3.09
CA TYR A 193 12.61 2.54 4.16
C TYR A 193 12.94 2.02 5.56
N VAL A 194 12.81 0.72 5.83
CA VAL A 194 13.24 0.12 7.11
C VAL A 194 14.75 0.31 7.28
N LEU A 195 15.55 0.06 6.25
CA LEU A 195 17.00 0.31 6.27
C LEU A 195 17.32 1.80 6.48
N PHE A 196 16.57 2.69 5.82
CA PHE A 196 16.66 4.13 6.06
C PHE A 196 16.41 4.48 7.52
N CYS A 197 15.36 3.93 8.14
CA CYS A 197 15.06 4.14 9.55
C CYS A 197 16.20 3.66 10.46
N VAL A 198 16.84 2.52 10.17
CA VAL A 198 17.98 2.02 10.94
C VAL A 198 19.18 2.98 10.83
N VAL A 199 19.52 3.44 9.63
CA VAL A 199 20.64 4.38 9.41
C VAL A 199 20.39 5.70 10.12
N VAL A 200 19.18 6.26 10.00
CA VAL A 200 18.80 7.48 10.70
C VAL A 200 18.83 7.27 12.21
N ALA A 201 18.32 6.14 12.71
CA ALA A 201 18.35 5.83 14.14
C ALA A 201 19.78 5.76 14.68
N GLN A 202 20.68 5.05 14.00
CA GLN A 202 22.10 4.99 14.38
C GLN A 202 22.76 6.37 14.38
N PHE A 203 22.50 7.19 13.36
CA PHE A 203 22.98 8.56 13.31
C PHE A 203 22.48 9.39 14.50
N THR A 204 21.19 9.31 14.82
CA THR A 204 20.62 10.04 15.97
C THR A 204 21.19 9.56 17.30
N ILE A 205 21.39 8.26 17.49
CA ILE A 205 21.96 7.69 18.71
C ILE A 205 23.42 8.14 18.88
N ILE A 206 24.22 8.12 17.81
CA ILE A 206 25.60 8.62 17.82
C ILE A 206 25.60 10.11 18.19
N ALA A 207 24.68 10.91 17.63
CA ALA A 207 24.56 12.33 17.95
C ALA A 207 24.22 12.56 19.43
N VAL A 208 23.24 11.84 19.99
CA VAL A 208 22.84 11.99 21.40
C VAL A 208 23.95 11.54 22.35
N ILE A 209 24.55 10.37 22.13
CA ILE A 209 25.60 9.83 22.99
C ILE A 209 26.88 10.68 22.90
N GLY A 210 27.23 11.14 21.70
CA GLY A 210 28.40 11.99 21.48
C GLY A 210 28.34 13.32 22.23
N ILE A 211 27.13 13.83 22.50
CA ILE A 211 26.92 15.05 23.28
C ILE A 211 26.90 14.76 24.79
N LYS A 212 26.34 13.62 25.23
CA LYS A 212 26.16 13.29 26.67
C LYS A 212 27.36 12.67 27.37
N GLU A 213 27.90 11.55 26.87
CA GLU A 213 28.76 10.66 27.69
C GLU A 213 30.13 10.32 27.07
N GLY A 214 30.59 11.13 26.11
CA GLY A 214 32.03 11.34 25.93
C GLY A 214 32.69 10.77 24.68
N LYS A 215 33.93 11.21 24.49
CA LYS A 215 34.75 11.12 23.27
C LYS A 215 35.12 9.68 22.84
N ILE A 216 34.92 8.69 23.71
CA ILE A 216 35.35 7.30 23.51
C ILE A 216 34.22 6.43 22.93
N VAL A 217 32.96 6.69 23.29
CA VAL A 217 31.81 5.86 22.86
C VAL A 217 31.40 6.17 21.42
N ALA A 218 31.48 7.44 21.02
CA ALA A 218 31.18 7.86 19.65
C ALA A 218 32.02 7.15 18.57
N PRO A 219 33.37 7.05 18.68
CA PRO A 219 34.17 6.32 17.69
C PRO A 219 33.94 4.80 17.72
N LEU A 220 33.51 4.23 18.85
CA LEU A 220 33.18 2.80 18.93
C LEU A 220 31.89 2.45 18.15
N MET A 221 30.97 3.41 17.97
CA MET A 221 29.75 3.23 17.16
C MET A 221 29.97 3.45 15.66
N ALA A 222 31.06 4.12 15.26
CA ALA A 222 31.41 4.32 13.85
C ALA A 222 31.54 3.02 13.03
N PRO A 223 32.21 1.94 13.49
CA PRO A 223 32.30 0.70 12.72
C PRO A 223 30.92 0.07 12.48
N LEU A 224 30.01 0.13 13.46
CA LEU A 224 28.65 -0.39 13.32
C LEU A 224 27.89 0.35 12.21
N PHE A 225 28.02 1.67 12.15
CA PHE A 225 27.40 2.51 11.11
C PHE A 225 27.98 2.24 9.71
N ILE A 226 29.28 1.97 9.62
CA ILE A 226 29.90 1.61 8.33
C ILE A 226 29.39 0.25 7.86
N ILE A 227 29.30 -0.73 8.76
CA ILE A 227 28.80 -2.08 8.44
C ILE A 227 27.34 -2.01 7.95
N THR A 228 26.48 -1.19 8.55
CA THR A 228 25.09 -1.06 8.10
C THR A 228 24.97 -0.42 6.71
N ILE A 229 25.81 0.56 6.38
CA ILE A 229 25.87 1.14 5.03
C ILE A 229 26.35 0.10 4.02
N LEU A 230 27.41 -0.65 4.34
CA LEU A 230 27.90 -1.71 3.46
C LEU A 230 26.83 -2.80 3.24
N PHE A 231 26.10 -3.16 4.30
CA PHE A 231 25.00 -4.10 4.23
C PHE A 231 23.83 -3.58 3.37
N TRP A 232 23.51 -2.29 3.44
CA TRP A 232 22.54 -1.68 2.54
C TRP A 232 22.98 -1.84 1.09
N ILE A 233 24.21 -1.43 0.76
CA ILE A 233 24.73 -1.50 -0.62
C ILE A 233 24.67 -2.93 -1.14
N TYR A 234 25.03 -3.91 -0.31
CA TYR A 234 24.92 -5.33 -0.63
C TYR A 234 23.47 -5.75 -0.94
N LEU A 235 22.50 -5.40 -0.10
CA LEU A 235 21.09 -5.71 -0.33
C LEU A 235 20.53 -5.06 -1.60
N GLU A 236 20.96 -3.84 -1.90
CA GLU A 236 20.55 -3.09 -3.08
C GLU A 236 21.00 -3.76 -4.37
N GLN A 237 22.27 -4.18 -4.42
CA GLN A 237 22.85 -4.85 -5.58
C GLN A 237 22.27 -6.25 -5.77
N GLN A 238 22.16 -7.03 -4.70
CA GLN A 238 21.81 -8.45 -4.82
C GLN A 238 20.31 -8.70 -4.87
N HIS A 239 19.50 -8.02 -4.05
CA HIS A 239 18.10 -8.37 -3.87
C HIS A 239 17.16 -7.36 -4.51
N PHE A 240 17.33 -6.05 -4.24
CA PHE A 240 16.36 -5.06 -4.71
C PHE A 240 16.39 -4.85 -6.22
N THR A 241 17.55 -4.96 -6.86
CA THR A 241 17.67 -4.87 -8.33
C THR A 241 17.01 -6.07 -9.03
N VAL A 242 17.20 -7.27 -8.47
CA VAL A 242 16.61 -8.50 -9.02
C VAL A 242 15.09 -8.51 -8.84
N ALA A 243 14.59 -8.05 -7.68
CA ALA A 243 13.16 -8.02 -7.38
C ALA A 243 12.34 -7.05 -8.25
N GLN A 244 12.99 -6.15 -9.01
CA GLN A 244 12.30 -5.27 -9.96
C GLN A 244 11.98 -5.94 -11.30
N HIS A 245 12.61 -7.08 -11.59
CA HIS A 245 12.52 -7.73 -12.90
C HIS A 245 12.02 -9.16 -12.72
N LEU A 246 11.16 -9.62 -13.63
CA LEU A 246 10.77 -11.01 -13.69
C LEU A 246 11.90 -11.82 -14.35
N PRO A 247 12.44 -12.88 -13.72
CA PRO A 247 13.45 -13.72 -14.34
C PRO A 247 12.91 -14.43 -15.58
N SER A 248 13.63 -14.36 -16.69
CA SER A 248 13.22 -15.01 -17.96
C SER A 248 13.12 -16.52 -17.85
N HIS A 249 13.98 -17.14 -17.04
CA HIS A 249 13.93 -18.58 -16.78
C HIS A 249 12.61 -19.00 -16.10
N THR A 250 12.15 -18.23 -15.11
CA THR A 250 10.85 -18.50 -14.46
C THR A 250 9.69 -18.28 -15.43
N ALA A 251 9.77 -17.26 -16.28
CA ALA A 251 8.77 -17.04 -17.33
C ALA A 251 8.72 -18.22 -18.31
N ALA A 252 9.86 -18.69 -18.80
CA ALA A 252 9.94 -19.85 -19.70
C ALA A 252 9.37 -21.13 -19.06
N LEU A 253 9.68 -21.39 -17.78
CA LEU A 253 9.12 -22.54 -17.07
C LEU A 253 7.59 -22.47 -16.93
N ILE A 254 7.05 -21.26 -16.70
CA ILE A 254 5.61 -21.05 -16.62
C ILE A 254 4.97 -21.26 -18.00
N ASP A 255 5.61 -20.78 -19.07
CA ASP A 255 5.16 -20.99 -20.45
C ASP A 255 5.14 -22.49 -20.80
N ASP A 256 6.18 -23.25 -20.45
CA ASP A 256 6.25 -24.70 -20.66
C ASP A 256 5.08 -25.43 -19.96
N VAL A 257 4.74 -25.02 -18.73
CA VAL A 257 3.60 -25.58 -17.98
C VAL A 257 2.25 -25.24 -18.64
N TYR A 258 2.11 -24.04 -19.22
CA TYR A 258 0.88 -23.68 -19.94
C TYR A 258 0.73 -24.47 -21.24
N ASP A 259 1.85 -24.74 -21.91
CA ASP A 259 1.92 -25.55 -23.13
C ASP A 259 1.56 -27.02 -22.85
N ASP A 260 2.11 -27.62 -21.79
CA ASP A 260 1.78 -28.98 -21.35
C ASP A 260 0.28 -29.13 -21.00
N ASN A 261 -0.31 -28.10 -20.40
CA ASN A 261 -1.74 -28.09 -20.04
C ASN A 261 -2.66 -27.70 -21.22
N ASN A 262 -2.13 -27.41 -22.42
CA ASN A 262 -2.87 -26.94 -23.59
C ASN A 262 -3.79 -25.73 -23.27
N THR A 263 -3.32 -24.85 -22.38
CA THR A 263 -4.05 -23.66 -21.90
C THR A 263 -3.48 -22.39 -22.52
N HIS A 264 -3.22 -22.43 -23.83
CA HIS A 264 -2.63 -21.29 -24.52
C HIS A 264 -3.60 -20.10 -24.52
N THR A 265 -3.09 -18.94 -24.10
CA THR A 265 -3.82 -17.68 -24.27
C THR A 265 -3.68 -17.24 -25.72
N THR A 266 -4.77 -17.32 -26.49
CA THR A 266 -4.78 -16.79 -27.85
C THR A 266 -4.73 -15.26 -27.83
N PRO A 267 -4.09 -14.58 -28.80
CA PRO A 267 -4.06 -13.11 -28.87
C PRO A 267 -5.45 -12.45 -28.86
N SER A 268 -6.49 -13.18 -29.30
CA SER A 268 -7.89 -12.74 -29.22
C SER A 268 -8.42 -12.60 -27.79
N SER A 269 -7.85 -13.33 -26.81
CA SER A 269 -8.23 -13.23 -25.39
C SER A 269 -7.95 -11.86 -24.79
N TRP A 270 -7.00 -11.11 -25.35
CA TRP A 270 -6.60 -9.78 -24.88
C TRP A 270 -7.32 -8.65 -25.64
N LYS A 271 -8.06 -8.99 -26.68
CA LYS A 271 -8.77 -8.02 -27.52
C LYS A 271 -9.94 -7.43 -26.74
N GLY A 272 -9.85 -6.14 -26.43
CA GLY A 272 -10.88 -5.42 -25.68
C GLY A 272 -10.63 -5.32 -24.16
N SER A 273 -9.56 -5.93 -23.63
CA SER A 273 -9.24 -5.88 -22.20
C SER A 273 -8.95 -4.46 -21.69
N TYR A 274 -8.30 -3.64 -22.53
CA TYR A 274 -7.94 -2.25 -22.21
C TYR A 274 -8.91 -1.22 -22.82
N MET A 275 -10.04 -1.65 -23.37
CA MET A 275 -11.06 -0.74 -23.89
C MET A 275 -11.89 -0.14 -22.75
N GLN A 276 -12.27 1.13 -22.89
CA GLN A 276 -13.20 1.76 -21.97
C GLN A 276 -14.55 1.04 -22.02
N GLU A 277 -15.21 0.88 -20.87
CA GLU A 277 -16.46 0.11 -20.77
C GLU A 277 -17.54 0.60 -21.74
N ALA A 278 -17.63 1.91 -21.98
CA ALA A 278 -18.54 2.51 -22.96
C ALA A 278 -18.27 2.10 -24.41
N LEU A 279 -17.01 1.77 -24.75
CA LEU A 279 -16.58 1.32 -26.07
C LEU A 279 -16.67 -0.21 -26.24
N LYS A 280 -16.97 -0.98 -25.19
CA LYS A 280 -17.22 -2.42 -25.28
C LYS A 280 -18.64 -2.73 -25.81
N VAL A 281 -19.56 -1.78 -25.70
CA VAL A 281 -20.98 -1.94 -26.06
C VAL A 281 -21.21 -2.32 -27.53
N PRO A 282 -20.48 -1.79 -28.54
CA PRO A 282 -20.64 -2.22 -29.93
C PRO A 282 -20.13 -3.65 -30.22
N LEU A 283 -19.35 -4.25 -29.32
CA LEU A 283 -18.78 -5.62 -29.48
C LEU A 283 -19.60 -6.70 -28.77
N LEU A 284 -20.60 -6.32 -27.96
CA LEU A 284 -21.53 -7.24 -27.28
C LEU A 284 -22.84 -7.45 -28.04
N LEU A 285 -23.06 -6.68 -29.09
CA LEU A 285 -24.07 -7.03 -30.09
C LEU A 285 -23.48 -8.14 -30.95
N PRO A 286 -24.17 -9.27 -31.17
CA PRO A 286 -23.71 -10.23 -32.16
C PRO A 286 -23.51 -9.47 -33.45
N SER A 287 -22.32 -9.57 -34.05
CA SER A 287 -22.18 -9.22 -35.45
C SER A 287 -23.17 -10.11 -36.19
N ASN A 288 -24.32 -9.55 -36.57
CA ASN A 288 -24.98 -10.01 -37.79
C ASN A 288 -23.97 -9.71 -38.90
N SER A 289 -23.00 -10.60 -39.07
CA SER A 289 -22.45 -10.90 -40.37
C SER A 289 -23.56 -11.62 -41.12
N ASP A 290 -24.60 -10.87 -41.47
CA ASP A 290 -25.29 -11.11 -42.72
C ASP A 290 -24.26 -10.68 -43.76
N ASP A 291 -23.48 -11.66 -44.20
CA ASP A 291 -22.67 -11.55 -45.40
C ASP A 291 -23.54 -10.87 -46.47
N GLU A 292 -23.13 -9.67 -46.91
CA GLU A 292 -23.62 -9.06 -48.14
C GLU A 292 -23.31 -10.02 -49.29
N LYS A 293 -24.21 -10.97 -49.52
CA LYS A 293 -24.19 -11.83 -50.69
C LYS A 293 -24.71 -11.00 -51.85
N SER A 294 -23.77 -10.49 -52.64
CA SER A 294 -24.04 -9.97 -53.98
C SER A 294 -24.74 -11.06 -54.83
N PRO A 295 -25.68 -10.71 -55.70
CA PRO A 295 -26.59 -11.67 -56.30
C PRO A 295 -25.86 -12.49 -57.37
N SER A 296 -25.75 -13.79 -57.16
CA SER A 296 -25.49 -14.74 -58.24
C SER A 296 -26.69 -15.67 -58.40
N ARG A 297 -27.01 -15.84 -59.68
CA ARG A 297 -28.15 -16.51 -60.29
C ARG A 297 -28.10 -18.03 -60.14
N ASP A 298 -29.30 -18.59 -60.14
CA ASP A 298 -29.73 -19.91 -60.64
C ASP A 298 -29.64 -21.18 -59.75
N ASP A 299 -30.83 -21.80 -59.66
CA ASP A 299 -31.20 -23.23 -59.64
C ASP A 299 -31.22 -24.08 -58.33
N ASP A 300 -32.48 -24.38 -57.96
CA ASP A 300 -33.10 -25.67 -57.60
C ASP A 300 -32.89 -26.40 -56.24
N ALA A 301 -34.06 -26.86 -55.76
CA ALA A 301 -34.39 -28.05 -54.95
C ALA A 301 -34.49 -27.98 -53.39
N GLU A 302 -35.76 -27.98 -52.95
CA GLU A 302 -36.43 -28.69 -51.83
C GLU A 302 -35.64 -29.28 -50.64
N GLY A 303 -36.15 -29.06 -49.41
CA GLY A 303 -35.89 -29.98 -48.28
C GLY A 303 -36.14 -29.48 -46.85
N CYS A 304 -37.37 -29.67 -46.35
CA CYS A 304 -37.87 -29.75 -44.98
C CYS A 304 -36.94 -29.56 -43.73
N GLY A 305 -37.30 -28.60 -42.88
CA GLY A 305 -37.87 -28.83 -41.53
C GLY A 305 -36.96 -29.33 -40.38
N GLY A 306 -36.82 -28.51 -39.33
CA GLY A 306 -36.38 -28.98 -38.00
C GLY A 306 -35.98 -27.86 -37.04
N GLY A 307 -36.93 -27.36 -36.25
CA GLY A 307 -36.68 -26.34 -35.23
C GLY A 307 -36.00 -26.90 -33.98
N VAL A 308 -34.98 -26.20 -33.46
CA VAL A 308 -34.45 -26.41 -32.10
C VAL A 308 -34.21 -25.06 -31.43
N ARG A 309 -34.97 -24.83 -30.36
CA ARG A 309 -34.86 -23.73 -29.39
C ARG A 309 -33.57 -23.92 -28.57
N LYS A 310 -32.70 -22.92 -28.48
CA LYS A 310 -31.58 -22.92 -27.53
C LYS A 310 -31.59 -21.66 -26.66
N ASP A 311 -31.73 -21.92 -25.36
CA ASP A 311 -31.72 -20.95 -24.27
C ASP A 311 -30.37 -20.22 -24.17
N SER A 312 -30.43 -18.90 -24.06
CA SER A 312 -29.30 -18.02 -23.77
C SER A 312 -28.92 -18.13 -22.28
N LYS A 313 -27.90 -18.92 -21.96
CA LYS A 313 -27.17 -18.81 -20.68
C LYS A 313 -26.09 -17.74 -20.81
N ILE A 314 -26.29 -16.62 -20.13
CA ILE A 314 -25.27 -15.58 -19.92
C ILE A 314 -24.17 -16.18 -19.03
N SER A 315 -23.03 -16.50 -19.64
CA SER A 315 -21.81 -16.85 -18.92
C SER A 315 -21.23 -15.58 -18.30
N LYS A 316 -21.21 -15.53 -16.96
CA LYS A 316 -20.48 -14.50 -16.22
C LYS A 316 -18.99 -14.77 -16.39
N LEU A 317 -18.28 -13.76 -16.90
CA LEU A 317 -16.83 -13.73 -17.01
C LEU A 317 -16.21 -13.86 -15.61
N SER A 318 -15.77 -15.07 -15.25
CA SER A 318 -14.90 -15.30 -14.10
C SER A 318 -13.48 -15.02 -14.54
N THR A 319 -12.80 -14.07 -13.88
CA THR A 319 -11.34 -13.96 -13.92
C THR A 319 -10.74 -15.31 -13.47
N PRO A 320 -9.70 -15.83 -14.16
CA PRO A 320 -9.05 -17.06 -13.73
C PRO A 320 -8.39 -16.81 -12.37
N ARG A 321 -8.88 -17.58 -11.40
CA ARG A 321 -8.35 -17.70 -10.05
C ARG A 321 -7.07 -18.51 -10.13
N THR A 322 -5.92 -17.91 -9.86
CA THR A 322 -4.70 -18.65 -9.53
C THR A 322 -4.80 -19.05 -8.05
N GLU A 323 -5.60 -20.08 -7.79
CA GLU A 323 -5.41 -20.94 -6.62
C GLU A 323 -4.86 -22.26 -7.14
N ASP A 324 -3.99 -22.87 -6.33
CA ASP A 324 -3.36 -24.18 -6.47
C ASP A 324 -1.98 -24.20 -7.16
N VAL A 325 -0.95 -23.93 -6.35
CA VAL A 325 0.32 -24.66 -6.44
C VAL A 325 0.62 -25.21 -5.03
N PRO A 326 0.97 -26.50 -4.89
CA PRO A 326 1.19 -27.16 -3.59
C PRO A 326 2.35 -26.59 -2.76
#